data_AF-A0A4P5VMM1-F1
#
_entry.id   AF-A0A4P5VMM1-F1
#
_cell.length_a   1.000
_cell.length_b   1.000
_cell.length_c   1.000
_cell.angle_alpha   90.00
_cell.angle_beta   90.00
_cell.angle_gamma   90.00
#
_symmetry.space_group_name_H-M   'P 1'
#
loop_
_entity.id
_entity.type
_entity.pdbx_description
1 polymer ?
#
loop_
_entity_poly.entity_id
_entity_poly.type
_entity_poly.pdbx_seq_one_letter_code
_entity_poly.pdbx_strand_id
1 'polypeptide(L)'
;MAATGGTPWQGGMGFANPDNLAIDRSGNVWMVTDRAAVNGSADVFGNNACWIFPATAAAGGEPLLFATGPMECELTGPCFDTSESTLFLAVQHPGEDNATHRSGDEELQAYTLRDRNGGSFEQLRQVPLGSNWPSTTAGTAPRPGVVAIQRLDGAPLLAGSGGRPQP
;
A
#
# COMPACT_ATOMS: atom_id res chain seq x y z
N MET A 1 -9.09 17.73 -13.66
CA MET A 1 -9.16 16.26 -13.50
C MET A 1 -7.85 15.83 -12.87
N ALA A 2 -7.84 15.37 -11.62
CA ALA A 2 -6.67 14.67 -11.11
C ALA A 2 -6.82 13.20 -11.55
N ALA A 3 -5.96 12.74 -12.46
CA ALA A 3 -5.85 11.33 -12.77
C ALA A 3 -5.04 10.68 -11.64
N THR A 4 -5.76 10.19 -10.63
CA THR A 4 -5.24 9.69 -9.34
C THR A 4 -4.70 8.26 -9.44
N GLY A 5 -3.85 7.95 -10.43
CA GLY A 5 -3.31 6.58 -10.54
C GLY A 5 -2.17 6.36 -11.55
N GLY A 6 -1.45 7.43 -11.90
CA GLY A 6 -0.36 7.39 -12.87
C GLY A 6 1.02 7.29 -12.22
N THR A 7 2.04 7.15 -13.06
CA THR A 7 3.42 7.10 -12.59
C THR A 7 3.87 8.46 -12.03
N PRO A 8 4.66 8.51 -10.93
CA PRO A 8 5.12 9.76 -10.35
C PRO A 8 5.86 10.67 -11.33
N TRP A 9 6.64 10.09 -12.24
CA TRP A 9 7.38 10.83 -13.27
C TRP A 9 6.52 11.33 -14.45
N GLN A 10 5.23 11.00 -14.47
CA GLN A 10 4.23 11.58 -15.39
C GLN A 10 3.25 12.51 -14.65
N GLY A 11 3.54 12.86 -13.38
CA GLY A 11 2.67 13.68 -12.55
C GLY A 11 1.50 12.92 -11.93
N GLY A 12 1.55 11.59 -11.90
CA GLY A 12 0.62 10.76 -11.16
C GLY A 12 1.04 10.58 -9.70
N MET A 13 0.15 10.00 -8.89
CA MET A 13 0.33 9.88 -7.45
C MET A 13 1.03 8.58 -7.00
N GLY A 14 1.39 7.68 -7.92
CA GLY A 14 2.21 6.51 -7.59
C GLY A 14 1.47 5.29 -7.06
N PHE A 15 0.17 5.18 -7.31
CA PHE A 15 -0.64 4.01 -6.98
C PHE A 15 -1.59 3.67 -8.13
N ALA A 16 -2.24 2.51 -8.07
CA ALA A 16 -3.31 2.12 -8.97
C ALA A 16 -4.41 1.41 -8.17
N ASN A 17 -5.60 1.29 -8.77
CA ASN A 17 -6.72 0.52 -8.22
C ASN A 17 -7.03 0.84 -6.74
N PRO A 18 -7.34 2.11 -6.39
CA PRO A 18 -7.84 2.41 -5.04
C PRO A 18 -9.15 1.65 -4.81
N ASP A 19 -9.26 1.03 -3.64
CA ASP A 19 -10.44 0.26 -3.23
C ASP A 19 -11.05 0.87 -1.95
N ASN A 20 -10.77 0.29 -0.78
CA ASN A 20 -11.44 0.73 0.44
C ASN A 20 -10.86 2.04 1.01
N LEU A 21 -11.71 2.78 1.71
CA LEU A 21 -11.37 4.04 2.36
C LEU A 21 -11.74 4.04 3.84
N ALA A 22 -10.94 4.70 4.66
CA ALA A 22 -11.28 5.10 6.02
C ALA A 22 -10.95 6.57 6.22
N ILE A 23 -11.66 7.25 7.13
CA ILE A 23 -11.42 8.65 7.46
C ILE A 23 -11.14 8.73 8.95
N ASP A 24 -10.00 9.32 9.33
CA ASP A 24 -9.67 9.56 10.73
C ASP A 24 -10.32 10.85 11.27
N ARG A 25 -10.25 11.08 12.59
CA ARG A 25 -10.82 12.27 13.25
C ARG A 25 -10.20 13.58 12.81
N SER A 26 -8.99 13.55 12.26
CA SER A 26 -8.34 14.74 11.69
C SER A 26 -8.78 14.98 10.24
N GLY A 27 -9.60 14.09 9.67
CA GLY A 27 -10.14 14.16 8.33
C GLY A 27 -9.19 13.62 7.26
N ASN A 28 -8.09 12.95 7.63
CA ASN A 28 -7.23 12.35 6.62
C ASN A 28 -7.94 11.14 6.01
N VAL A 29 -7.79 10.96 4.70
CA VAL A 29 -8.33 9.79 4.00
C VAL A 29 -7.25 8.73 3.94
N TRP A 30 -7.55 7.57 4.49
CA TRP A 30 -6.76 6.36 4.39
C TRP A 30 -7.33 5.53 3.25
N MET A 31 -6.51 5.16 2.29
CA MET A 31 -6.91 4.41 1.10
C MET A 31 -6.04 3.17 0.99
N VAL A 32 -6.64 2.05 0.63
CA VAL A 32 -5.93 0.83 0.31
C VAL A 32 -6.14 0.46 -1.15
N THR A 33 -5.17 -0.22 -1.74
CA THR A 33 -5.23 -0.63 -3.15
C THR A 33 -5.53 -2.12 -3.29
N ASP A 34 -6.27 -2.44 -4.34
CA ASP A 34 -6.51 -3.80 -4.84
C ASP A 34 -6.18 -3.87 -6.34
N ARG A 35 -4.88 -4.00 -6.62
CA ARG A 35 -4.42 -4.40 -7.95
C ARG A 35 -4.29 -5.93 -8.01
N ALA A 36 -4.60 -6.48 -9.17
CA ALA A 36 -4.18 -7.83 -9.54
C ALA A 36 -2.64 -7.92 -9.60
N ALA A 37 -2.07 -9.08 -9.25
CA ALA A 37 -0.63 -9.20 -9.08
C ALA A 37 0.16 -9.37 -10.39
N VAL A 38 -0.50 -9.59 -11.54
CA VAL A 38 0.15 -10.04 -12.78
C VAL A 38 -0.06 -9.16 -14.02
N ASN A 39 1.08 -8.82 -14.64
CA ASN A 39 1.26 -8.34 -16.03
C ASN A 39 0.44 -7.10 -16.40
N GLY A 40 0.25 -6.21 -15.44
CA GLY A 40 -0.47 -4.95 -15.61
C GLY A 40 0.48 -3.76 -15.74
N SER A 41 0.03 -2.68 -16.38
CA SER A 41 0.73 -1.39 -16.36
C SER A 41 0.94 -0.83 -14.92
N ALA A 42 0.30 -1.43 -13.92
CA ALA A 42 0.38 -1.08 -12.51
C ALA A 42 1.51 -1.80 -11.75
N ASP A 43 2.16 -2.82 -12.30
CA ASP A 43 3.20 -3.58 -11.58
C ASP A 43 4.40 -2.71 -11.18
N VAL A 44 4.59 -1.61 -11.92
CA VAL A 44 5.60 -0.58 -11.63
C VAL A 44 5.47 0.01 -10.21
N PHE A 45 4.26 -0.04 -9.62
CA PHE A 45 3.98 0.47 -8.27
C PHE A 45 4.34 -0.51 -7.14
N GLY A 46 4.69 -1.76 -7.43
CA GLY A 46 4.97 -2.77 -6.41
C GLY A 46 3.70 -3.29 -5.73
N ASN A 47 3.79 -3.95 -4.57
CA ASN A 47 2.63 -4.59 -3.92
C ASN A 47 1.51 -3.61 -3.56
N ASN A 48 0.31 -4.15 -3.31
CA ASN A 48 -0.80 -3.39 -2.78
C ASN A 48 -0.43 -2.68 -1.47
N ALA A 49 -0.99 -1.49 -1.26
CA ALA A 49 -0.48 -0.55 -0.27
C ALA A 49 -1.61 0.21 0.43
N CYS A 50 -1.31 0.68 1.64
CA CYS A 50 -2.12 1.63 2.39
C CYS A 50 -1.48 3.02 2.30
N TRP A 51 -2.28 4.00 1.88
CA TRP A 51 -1.90 5.38 1.62
C TRP A 51 -2.70 6.33 2.51
N ILE A 52 -2.11 7.47 2.85
CA ILE A 52 -2.74 8.55 3.60
C ILE A 52 -2.79 9.79 2.73
N PHE A 53 -3.97 10.38 2.59
CA PHE A 53 -4.19 11.69 1.99
C PHE A 53 -4.46 12.68 3.13
N PRO A 54 -3.49 13.56 3.45
CA PRO A 54 -3.64 14.49 4.56
C PRO A 54 -4.79 15.48 4.29
N ALA A 55 -5.64 15.71 5.28
CA ALA A 55 -6.78 16.64 5.16
C ALA A 55 -6.34 18.09 4.88
N THR A 56 -5.19 18.48 5.42
CA THR A 56 -4.60 19.81 5.28
C THR A 56 -3.75 19.96 4.03
N ALA A 57 -3.63 18.91 3.20
CA ALA A 57 -2.94 19.01 1.93
C ALA A 57 -3.68 20.00 1.03
N ALA A 58 -2.93 20.93 0.42
CA ALA A 58 -3.48 21.76 -0.65
C ALA A 58 -4.03 20.87 -1.76
N ALA A 59 -4.94 21.38 -2.59
CA ALA A 59 -5.40 20.65 -3.78
C ALA A 59 -4.19 20.22 -4.63
N GLY A 60 -3.94 18.91 -4.72
CA GLY A 60 -2.75 18.34 -5.37
C GLY A 60 -1.57 18.02 -4.44
N GLY A 61 -1.77 18.00 -3.12
CA GLY A 61 -0.74 17.49 -2.20
C GLY A 61 -0.51 15.99 -2.35
N GLU A 62 0.73 15.57 -2.13
CA GLU A 62 1.19 14.20 -2.35
C GLU A 62 0.64 13.26 -1.27
N PRO A 63 0.11 12.08 -1.64
CA PRO A 63 -0.25 11.05 -0.69
C PRO A 63 1.01 10.48 -0.03
N LEU A 64 0.85 9.97 1.18
CA LEU A 64 1.92 9.32 1.95
C LEU A 64 1.71 7.82 1.93
N LEU A 65 2.70 7.07 1.47
CA LEU A 65 2.70 5.60 1.59
C LEU A 65 2.91 5.23 3.06
N PHE A 66 1.91 4.62 3.68
CA PHE A 66 1.95 4.23 5.09
C PHE A 66 2.42 2.78 5.28
N ALA A 67 1.89 1.86 4.47
CA ALA A 67 2.26 0.45 4.54
C ALA A 67 2.16 -0.21 3.17
N THR A 68 2.94 -1.27 2.98
CA THR A 68 2.89 -2.13 1.79
C THR A 68 2.57 -3.55 2.24
N GLY A 69 1.65 -4.21 1.53
CA GLY A 69 1.20 -5.55 1.80
C GLY A 69 2.22 -6.62 1.37
N PRO A 70 2.04 -7.86 1.84
CA PRO A 70 2.75 -9.03 1.34
C PRO A 70 2.60 -9.24 -0.18
N MET A 71 3.36 -10.21 -0.69
CA MET A 71 3.22 -10.61 -2.09
C MET A 71 1.81 -11.11 -2.39
N GLU A 72 1.28 -10.68 -3.53
CA GLU A 72 0.04 -11.18 -4.15
C GLU A 72 -1.17 -11.14 -3.21
N CYS A 73 -1.21 -10.14 -2.32
CA CYS A 73 -2.41 -9.83 -1.54
C CYS A 73 -3.04 -8.54 -2.06
N GLU A 74 -4.30 -8.31 -1.72
CA GLU A 74 -4.82 -6.95 -1.53
C GLU A 74 -4.71 -6.54 -0.06
N LEU A 75 -4.71 -5.23 0.17
CA LEU A 75 -4.99 -4.67 1.48
C LEU A 75 -6.43 -4.17 1.48
N THR A 76 -7.18 -4.51 2.51
CA THR A 76 -8.63 -4.25 2.54
C THR A 76 -9.11 -3.94 3.98
N GLY A 77 -10.29 -3.34 4.08
CA GLY A 77 -10.98 -3.05 5.34
C GLY A 77 -10.16 -2.28 6.39
N PRO A 78 -9.53 -1.14 6.08
CA PRO A 78 -8.87 -0.32 7.10
C PRO A 78 -9.89 0.19 8.12
N CYS A 79 -9.62 0.00 9.42
CA CYS A 79 -10.44 0.60 10.48
C CYS A 79 -9.61 0.91 11.73
N PHE A 80 -10.07 1.88 12.53
CA PHE A 80 -9.36 2.33 13.73
C PHE A 80 -10.06 1.87 15.00
N ASP A 81 -9.29 1.76 16.08
CA ASP A 81 -9.90 1.80 17.41
C ASP A 81 -10.57 3.16 17.68
N THR A 82 -11.35 3.24 18.76
CA THR A 82 -11.54 4.54 19.45
C THR A 82 -10.15 5.06 19.83
N SER A 83 -9.85 6.27 20.29
CA SER A 83 -8.44 6.77 20.38
C SER A 83 -7.54 6.81 19.12
N GLU A 84 -7.75 6.03 18.05
CA GLU A 84 -6.90 6.03 16.82
C GLU A 84 -5.40 5.74 17.10
N SER A 85 -5.17 4.91 18.11
CA SER A 85 -3.87 4.34 18.47
C SER A 85 -3.55 3.07 17.68
N THR A 86 -4.58 2.43 17.11
CA THR A 86 -4.47 1.17 16.38
C THR A 86 -5.19 1.27 15.04
N LEU A 87 -4.50 0.90 13.97
CA LEU A 87 -5.10 0.61 12.67
C LEU A 87 -5.21 -0.89 12.53
N PHE A 88 -6.42 -1.39 12.34
CA PHE A 88 -6.66 -2.75 11.89
C PHE A 88 -6.70 -2.75 10.36
N LEU A 89 -5.95 -3.65 9.76
CA LEU A 89 -5.84 -3.76 8.31
C LEU A 89 -5.88 -5.23 7.91
N ALA A 90 -6.78 -5.59 6.99
CA ALA A 90 -6.86 -6.94 6.48
C ALA A 90 -5.89 -7.14 5.31
N VAL A 91 -5.19 -8.25 5.34
CA VAL A 91 -4.41 -8.80 4.22
C VAL A 91 -5.24 -9.93 3.64
N GLN A 92 -5.80 -9.72 2.45
CA GLN A 92 -6.64 -10.72 1.80
C GLN A 92 -5.80 -11.54 0.80
N HIS A 93 -6.11 -12.84 0.71
CA HIS A 93 -5.55 -13.80 -0.25
C HIS A 93 -4.05 -13.67 -0.60
N PRO A 94 -3.14 -13.55 0.37
CA PRO A 94 -1.71 -13.51 0.07
C PRO A 94 -1.30 -14.75 -0.73
N GLY A 95 -0.50 -14.55 -1.78
CA GLY A 95 -0.14 -15.64 -2.70
C GLY A 95 -1.28 -16.05 -3.65
N GLU A 96 -2.18 -15.15 -4.03
CA GLU A 96 -3.33 -15.50 -4.89
C GLU A 96 -2.91 -16.20 -6.19
N ASP A 97 -1.88 -15.68 -6.85
CA ASP A 97 -1.49 -16.12 -8.20
C ASP A 97 -0.54 -17.31 -8.16
N ASN A 98 0.43 -17.33 -7.24
CA ASN A 98 1.51 -18.32 -7.18
C ASN A 98 1.52 -19.14 -5.88
N ALA A 99 0.51 -18.99 -5.03
CA ALA A 99 0.35 -19.73 -3.78
C ALA A 99 1.56 -19.58 -2.83
N THR A 100 2.09 -20.71 -2.36
CA THR A 100 3.21 -20.77 -1.43
C THR A 100 4.51 -20.38 -2.12
N HIS A 101 5.14 -19.29 -1.69
CA HIS A 101 6.50 -18.96 -2.13
C HIS A 101 7.50 -20.07 -1.76
N ARG A 102 8.38 -20.42 -2.69
CA ARG A 102 9.53 -21.32 -2.52
C ARG A 102 10.81 -20.65 -3.02
N SER A 103 11.94 -21.16 -2.56
CA SER A 103 13.26 -20.67 -3.00
C SER A 103 13.39 -20.79 -4.52
N GLY A 104 13.64 -19.65 -5.18
CA GLY A 104 13.77 -19.54 -6.63
C GLY A 104 12.48 -19.18 -7.37
N ASP A 105 11.36 -19.05 -6.67
CA ASP A 105 10.11 -18.54 -7.24
C ASP A 105 10.22 -17.01 -7.35
N GLU A 106 10.85 -16.55 -8.43
CA GLU A 106 11.13 -15.15 -8.71
C GLU A 106 10.99 -14.87 -10.21
N GLU A 107 10.56 -13.66 -10.54
CA GLU A 107 10.56 -13.18 -11.92
C GLU A 107 11.38 -11.90 -12.07
N LEU A 108 11.81 -11.64 -13.32
CA LEU A 108 12.49 -10.42 -13.70
C LEU A 108 11.50 -9.48 -14.38
N GLN A 109 11.25 -8.33 -13.75
CA GLN A 109 10.41 -7.27 -14.29
C GLN A 109 11.28 -6.10 -14.75
N ALA A 110 11.12 -5.67 -16.00
CA ALA A 110 11.83 -4.51 -16.56
C ALA A 110 10.87 -3.32 -16.70
N TYR A 111 11.29 -2.16 -16.18
CA TYR A 111 10.51 -0.94 -16.21
C TYR A 111 11.30 0.21 -16.83
N THR A 112 10.74 0.85 -17.84
CA THR A 112 11.22 2.14 -18.34
C THR A 112 10.75 3.25 -17.39
N LEU A 113 11.68 3.85 -16.65
CA LEU A 113 11.44 4.96 -15.73
C LEU A 113 11.98 6.27 -16.30
N ARG A 114 11.54 7.40 -15.73
CA ARG A 114 12.13 8.71 -16.01
C ARG A 114 12.75 9.32 -14.76
N ASP A 115 13.95 9.89 -14.93
CA ASP A 115 14.63 10.67 -13.91
C ASP A 115 14.05 12.10 -13.82
N ARG A 116 14.57 12.87 -12.86
CA ARG A 116 14.13 14.26 -12.61
C ARG A 116 14.47 15.24 -13.74
N ASN A 117 15.37 14.87 -14.65
CA ASN A 117 15.76 15.65 -15.82
C ASN A 117 15.00 15.21 -17.09
N GLY A 118 14.08 14.23 -16.97
CA GLY A 118 13.34 13.67 -18.09
C GLY A 118 14.09 12.58 -18.88
N GLY A 119 15.30 12.21 -18.44
CA GLY A 119 16.05 11.09 -19.00
C GLY A 119 15.36 9.76 -18.70
N SER A 120 15.30 8.86 -19.69
CA SER A 120 14.73 7.53 -19.50
C SER A 120 15.81 6.51 -19.15
N PHE A 121 15.51 5.61 -18.23
CA PHE A 121 16.39 4.50 -17.87
C PHE A 121 15.58 3.23 -17.58
N GLU A 122 16.20 2.08 -17.81
CA GLU A 122 15.61 0.79 -17.50
C GLU A 122 15.95 0.40 -16.06
N GLN A 123 14.93 0.01 -15.30
CA GLN A 123 15.08 -0.63 -14.01
C GLN A 123 14.66 -2.08 -14.11
N LEU A 124 15.60 -2.99 -13.89
CA LEU A 124 15.32 -4.42 -13.72
C LEU A 124 15.08 -4.72 -12.25
N ARG A 125 13.97 -5.39 -11.93
CA ARG A 125 13.59 -5.82 -10.58
C ARG A 125 13.48 -7.34 -10.56
N GLN A 126 14.10 -7.96 -9.57
CA GLN A 126 13.85 -9.36 -9.23
C GLN A 126 12.73 -9.37 -8.19
N VAL A 127 11.59 -9.96 -8.55
CA VAL A 127 10.36 -9.90 -7.77
C VAL A 127 10.00 -11.32 -7.32
N PRO A 128 9.85 -11.58 -6.00
CA PRO A 128 9.39 -12.86 -5.52
C PRO A 128 7.98 -13.19 -6.02
N LEU A 129 7.72 -14.45 -6.31
CA LEU A 129 6.40 -14.98 -6.66
C LEU A 129 5.84 -15.79 -5.49
N GLY A 130 4.54 -15.65 -5.25
CA GLY A 130 3.84 -16.30 -4.14
C GLY A 130 4.13 -15.65 -2.80
N SER A 131 3.52 -16.19 -1.74
CA SER A 131 3.67 -15.67 -0.38
C SER A 131 3.81 -16.80 0.64
N ASN A 132 4.46 -16.53 1.76
CA ASN A 132 4.39 -17.36 2.96
C ASN A 132 3.68 -16.63 4.13
N TRP A 133 3.18 -15.42 3.90
CA TRP A 133 2.61 -14.58 4.96
C TRP A 133 1.41 -15.26 5.63
N PRO A 134 1.25 -15.13 6.97
CA PRO A 134 2.08 -14.37 7.92
C PRO A 134 3.28 -15.15 8.46
N SER A 135 3.52 -16.38 7.98
CA SER A 135 4.65 -17.17 8.42
C SER A 135 5.97 -16.61 7.90
N THR A 136 7.00 -16.67 8.72
CA THR A 136 8.39 -16.44 8.29
C THR A 136 9.09 -17.75 7.90
N THR A 137 8.39 -18.88 8.00
CA THR A 137 8.93 -20.20 7.65
C THR A 137 8.71 -20.47 6.17
N ALA A 138 9.79 -20.63 5.42
CA ALA A 138 9.77 -20.94 3.99
C ALA A 138 8.91 -22.18 3.69
N GLY A 139 8.15 -22.13 2.60
CA GLY A 139 7.27 -23.23 2.20
C GLY A 139 5.98 -23.37 3.02
N THR A 140 5.73 -22.47 3.98
CA THR A 140 4.43 -22.43 4.69
C THR A 140 3.38 -21.83 3.76
N ALA A 141 2.23 -22.50 3.65
CA ALA A 141 1.10 -21.96 2.89
C ALA A 141 0.65 -20.60 3.43
N PRO A 142 0.43 -19.61 2.55
CA PRO A 142 0.01 -18.29 2.98
C PRO A 142 -1.43 -18.35 3.50
N ARG A 143 -1.77 -17.43 4.40
CA ARG A 143 -3.10 -17.34 5.02
C ARG A 143 -3.52 -15.90 5.11
N PRO A 144 -4.78 -15.53 4.80
CA PRO A 144 -5.29 -14.19 5.07
C PRO A 144 -5.34 -13.92 6.58
N GLY A 145 -5.40 -12.64 6.94
CA GLY A 145 -5.44 -12.24 8.34
C GLY A 145 -5.58 -10.73 8.54
N VAL A 146 -5.82 -10.33 9.77
CA VAL A 146 -5.90 -8.92 10.17
C VAL A 146 -4.67 -8.59 11.01
N VAL A 147 -3.99 -7.50 10.67
CA VAL A 147 -2.90 -6.94 11.47
C VAL A 147 -3.41 -5.78 12.30
N ALA A 148 -2.88 -5.63 13.51
CA ALA A 148 -3.04 -4.45 14.34
C ALA A 148 -1.73 -3.66 14.29
N ILE A 149 -1.78 -2.46 13.70
CA ILE A 149 -0.63 -1.58 13.54
C ILE A 149 -0.71 -0.50 14.60
N GLN A 150 0.33 -0.41 15.42
CA GLN A 150 0.42 0.52 16.54
C GLN A 150 1.80 1.14 16.55
N ARG A 151 1.90 2.36 17.09
CA ARG A 151 3.19 2.92 17.46
C ARG A 151 3.75 2.19 18.68
N LEU A 152 5.05 1.99 18.73
CA LEU A 152 5.71 1.34 19.87
C LEU A 152 5.58 2.11 21.18
N ASP A 153 5.36 3.42 21.11
CA ASP A 153 5.12 4.30 22.26
C ASP A 153 3.64 4.35 22.69
N GLY A 154 2.75 3.64 21.98
CA GLY A 154 1.30 3.62 22.24
C GLY A 154 0.59 4.93 21.91
N ALA A 155 1.25 5.91 21.29
CA ALA A 155 0.63 7.16 20.89
C ALA A 155 -0.33 6.96 19.68
N PRO A 156 -1.23 7.92 19.39
CA PRO A 156 -2.02 7.92 18.17
C PRO A 156 -1.15 7.81 16.91
N LEU A 157 -1.63 7.09 15.90
CA LEU A 157 -0.86 6.80 14.68
C LEU A 157 -0.37 8.06 13.96
N LEU A 158 -1.24 9.06 13.86
CA LEU A 158 -0.91 10.40 13.39
C LEU A 158 -1.07 11.36 14.56
N ALA A 159 -0.11 12.27 14.72
CA ALA A 159 -0.26 13.36 15.67
C ALA A 159 -1.47 14.20 15.25
N GLY A 160 -2.48 14.32 16.12
CA GLY A 160 -3.62 15.16 15.85
C GLY A 160 -3.15 16.59 15.59
N SER A 161 -3.41 17.11 14.39
CA SER A 161 -3.32 18.55 14.16
C SER A 161 -4.37 19.18 15.08
N GLY A 162 -3.92 19.95 16.07
CA GLY A 162 -4.81 20.47 17.11
C GLY A 162 -6.09 21.07 16.56
N GLY A 163 -7.23 20.56 17.04
CA GLY A 163 -8.51 21.26 17.04
C GLY A 163 -9.48 20.93 15.89
N ARG A 164 -10.46 20.08 16.18
CA ARG A 164 -11.85 20.45 15.92
C ARG A 164 -12.66 20.15 17.19
N PRO A 165 -13.34 21.13 17.80
CA PRO A 165 -14.35 20.82 18.80
C PRO A 165 -15.42 19.97 18.14
N GLN A 166 -15.80 18.86 18.79
CA GLN A 166 -17.01 18.12 18.46
C GLN A 166 -18.22 19.08 18.60
N PRO A 167 -19.28 18.94 17.77
CA PRO A 167 -20.50 19.71 17.92
C PRO A 167 -21.20 19.48 19.28
#